data_AF-A0A5E4ICL8-F1
#
_entry.id   AF-A0A5E4ICL8-F1
#
_cell.length_a   1.000
_cell.length_b   1.000
_cell.length_c   1.000
_cell.angle_alpha   90.00
_cell.angle_beta   90.00
_cell.angle_gamma   90.00
#
_symmetry.space_group_name_H-M   'P 1'
#
loop_
_entity.id
_entity.type
_entity.pdbx_description
1 polymer ?
#
loop_
_entity_poly.entity_id
_entity_poly.type
_entity_poly.pdbx_seq_one_letter_code
_entity_poly.pdbx_strand_id
1 'polypeptide(L)'
;MIKEENEFIKRHHNKFLQVTQDFIEVCPKCKSINISTRQRKIPKYRCQDCKNEFDDPKAKIVYTTKKQKHDYGQQYSNPDE
;
A
#
# COMPACT_ATOMS: atom_id res chain seq x y z
N MET A 1 3.99 37.17 -17.37
CA MET A 1 2.85 36.37 -16.86
C MET A 1 3.12 34.87 -16.96
N ILE A 2 3.60 34.31 -18.08
CA ILE A 2 3.94 32.85 -18.19
C ILE A 2 5.07 32.39 -17.23
N LYS A 3 5.99 33.29 -16.84
CA LYS A 3 7.09 32.95 -15.91
C LYS A 3 6.61 32.69 -14.48
N GLU A 4 5.53 33.32 -14.03
CA GLU A 4 5.02 33.18 -12.66
C GLU A 4 4.18 31.91 -12.48
N GLU A 5 3.42 31.51 -13.51
CA GLU A 5 2.71 30.22 -13.52
C GLU A 5 3.68 29.03 -13.49
N ASN A 6 4.81 29.12 -14.19
CA ASN A 6 5.85 28.09 -14.16
C ASN A 6 6.51 27.97 -12.77
N GLU A 7 6.67 29.07 -12.04
CA GLU A 7 7.19 29.05 -10.67
C GLU A 7 6.16 28.52 -9.66
N PHE A 8 4.86 28.81 -9.87
CA PHE A 8 3.78 28.23 -9.07
C PHE A 8 3.71 26.70 -9.23
N ILE A 9 3.79 26.21 -10.47
CA ILE A 9 3.80 24.76 -10.77
C ILE A 9 5.06 24.08 -10.22
N LYS A 10 6.24 24.72 -10.27
CA LYS A 10 7.46 24.20 -9.61
C LYS A 10 7.34 24.12 -8.09
N ARG A 11 6.74 25.13 -7.44
CA ARG A 11 6.54 25.14 -5.98
C ARG A 11 5.46 24.16 -5.52
N HIS A 12 4.48 23.88 -6.37
CA HIS A 12 3.38 22.96 -6.12
C HIS A 12 3.48 21.66 -6.91
N HIS A 13 4.67 21.32 -7.43
CA HIS A 13 4.86 20.15 -8.26
C HIS A 13 4.37 18.94 -7.47
N ASN A 14 3.29 18.38 -8.00
CA ASN A 14 2.42 17.45 -7.32
C ASN A 14 3.24 16.41 -6.56
N LYS A 15 2.94 16.23 -5.28
CA LYS A 15 3.16 14.94 -4.61
C LYS A 15 2.35 13.92 -5.42
N PHE A 16 2.92 13.43 -6.53
CA PHE A 16 2.32 12.39 -7.33
C PHE A 16 2.25 11.17 -6.41
N LEU A 17 1.07 10.97 -5.82
CA LEU A 17 0.78 9.74 -5.10
C LEU A 17 0.83 8.64 -6.15
N GLN A 18 1.89 7.83 -6.12
CA GLN A 18 1.88 6.61 -6.90
C GLN A 18 0.79 5.72 -6.31
N VAL A 19 -0.32 5.61 -7.05
CA VAL A 19 -1.43 4.71 -6.73
C VAL A 19 -1.09 3.37 -7.36
N THR A 20 -0.89 2.35 -6.54
CA THR A 20 -0.70 0.96 -6.98
C THR A 20 -1.94 0.15 -6.69
N GLN A 21 -2.34 -0.71 -7.64
CA GLN A 21 -3.44 -1.65 -7.49
C GLN A 21 -2.89 -2.98 -6.97
N ASP A 22 -3.35 -3.40 -5.80
CA ASP A 22 -2.97 -4.66 -5.15
C ASP A 22 -4.20 -5.56 -4.93
N PHE A 23 -3.97 -6.84 -4.65
CA PHE A 23 -5.01 -7.81 -4.30
C PHE A 23 -4.80 -8.33 -2.89
N ILE A 24 -5.86 -8.39 -2.10
CA ILE A 24 -5.85 -8.99 -0.77
C ILE A 24 -6.90 -10.10 -0.66
N GLU A 25 -6.60 -11.10 0.16
CA GLU A 25 -7.51 -12.20 0.48
C GLU A 25 -8.47 -11.79 1.60
N VAL A 26 -9.77 -12.05 1.41
CA VAL A 26 -10.83 -11.77 2.38
C VAL A 26 -11.73 -12.98 2.63
N CYS A 27 -12.33 -13.02 3.82
CA CYS A 27 -13.28 -14.04 4.20
C CYS A 27 -14.50 -14.03 3.26
N PRO A 28 -14.91 -15.19 2.70
CA PRO A 28 -16.03 -15.26 1.77
C PRO A 28 -17.38 -14.90 2.39
N LYS A 29 -17.51 -15.02 3.73
CA LYS A 29 -18.73 -14.75 4.50
C LYS A 29 -18.84 -13.31 4.96
N CYS A 30 -17.85 -12.81 5.72
CA CYS A 30 -17.91 -11.47 6.33
C CYS A 30 -17.04 -10.41 5.65
N LYS A 31 -16.30 -10.76 4.60
CA LYS A 31 -15.38 -9.86 3.85
C LYS A 31 -14.24 -9.27 4.68
N SER A 32 -14.01 -9.79 5.89
CA SER A 32 -12.86 -9.39 6.71
C SER A 32 -11.55 -9.92 6.14
N ILE A 33 -10.49 -9.13 6.30
CA ILE A 33 -9.09 -9.51 5.99
C ILE A 33 -8.47 -10.41 7.07
N ASN A 34 -9.13 -10.54 8.24
CA ASN A 34 -8.61 -11.28 9.38
C ASN A 34 -8.82 -12.80 9.20
N ILE A 35 -7.95 -13.41 8.39
CA ILE A 35 -7.95 -14.84 8.07
C ILE A 35 -6.68 -15.48 8.60
N SER A 36 -6.80 -16.66 9.21
CA SER A 36 -5.67 -17.50 9.61
C SER A 36 -5.61 -18.77 8.77
N THR A 37 -4.41 -19.17 8.37
CA THR A 37 -4.13 -20.47 7.77
C THR A 37 -4.02 -21.56 8.83
N ARG A 38 -4.50 -22.77 8.51
CA ARG A 38 -4.47 -23.96 9.37
C ARG A 38 -3.60 -25.01 8.68
N GLN A 39 -2.46 -25.34 9.27
CA GLN A 39 -1.49 -26.23 8.62
C GLN A 39 -1.93 -27.70 8.54
N ARG A 40 -2.74 -28.18 9.49
CA ARG A 40 -3.07 -29.62 9.64
C ARG A 40 -4.55 -29.94 9.46
N LYS A 41 -5.39 -28.96 9.09
CA LYS A 41 -6.84 -29.14 9.01
C LYS A 41 -7.37 -28.65 7.67
N ILE A 42 -8.41 -29.32 7.21
CA ILE A 42 -9.23 -28.93 6.06
C ILE A 42 -10.60 -28.52 6.66
N PRO A 43 -11.16 -27.33 6.34
CA PRO A 43 -10.68 -26.36 5.35
C PRO A 43 -9.39 -25.59 5.73
N LYS A 44 -8.58 -25.22 4.74
CA LYS A 44 -7.24 -24.62 4.97
C LYS A 44 -7.29 -23.28 5.71
N TYR A 45 -8.35 -22.50 5.57
CA TYR A 45 -8.47 -21.16 6.15
C TYR A 45 -9.60 -21.08 7.17
N ARG A 46 -9.45 -20.17 8.14
CA ARG A 46 -10.49 -19.79 9.09
C ARG A 46 -10.48 -18.29 9.32
N CYS A 47 -11.63 -17.64 9.20
CA CYS A 47 -11.78 -16.24 9.57
C CYS A 47 -11.76 -16.08 11.09
N GLN A 48 -10.97 -15.13 11.59
CA GLN A 48 -10.87 -14.87 13.02
C GLN A 48 -12.02 -14.02 13.56
N ASP A 49 -12.78 -13.34 12.70
CA ASP A 49 -13.91 -12.52 13.14
C ASP A 49 -15.22 -13.34 13.17
N CYS A 50 -15.63 -13.93 12.04
CA CYS A 50 -16.89 -14.68 11.94
C CYS A 50 -16.75 -16.19 12.16
N LYS A 51 -15.53 -16.67 12.42
CA LYS A 51 -15.18 -18.09 12.65
C LYS A 51 -15.52 -19.06 11.52
N ASN A 52 -15.90 -18.57 10.34
CA ASN A 52 -16.14 -19.39 9.15
C ASN A 52 -14.86 -20.10 8.70
N GLU A 53 -14.96 -21.40 8.42
CA GLU A 53 -13.89 -22.20 7.81
C GLU A 53 -14.15 -22.32 6.29
N PHE A 54 -13.11 -22.22 5.48
CA PHE A 54 -13.21 -22.24 4.01
C PHE A 54 -11.86 -22.60 3.37
N ASP A 55 -11.90 -23.13 2.15
CA ASP A 55 -10.69 -23.51 1.40
C ASP A 55 -10.20 -22.36 0.52
N ASP A 56 -11.12 -21.60 -0.07
CA ASP A 56 -10.80 -20.52 -0.99
C ASP A 56 -11.21 -19.15 -0.41
N PRO A 57 -10.25 -18.29 -0.03
CA PRO A 57 -10.54 -16.89 0.25
C PRO A 57 -10.98 -16.14 -1.02
N LYS A 58 -11.74 -15.05 -0.86
CA LYS A 58 -12.10 -14.17 -1.98
C LYS A 58 -11.02 -13.11 -2.17
N ALA A 59 -10.66 -12.81 -3.41
CA ALA A 59 -9.80 -11.67 -3.72
C ALA A 59 -10.59 -10.35 -3.65
N LYS A 60 -9.97 -9.30 -3.11
CA LYS A 60 -10.46 -7.92 -3.12
C LYS A 60 -9.37 -7.00 -3.66
N ILE A 61 -9.73 -6.15 -4.61
CA ILE A 61 -8.85 -5.10 -5.13
C ILE A 61 -8.73 -3.99 -4.10
N VAL A 62 -7.50 -3.55 -3.83
CA VAL A 62 -7.21 -2.38 -3.01
C VAL A 62 -6.23 -1.45 -3.73
N TYR A 63 -6.39 -0.15 -3.49
CA TYR A 63 -5.51 0.87 -4.04
C TYR A 63 -4.63 1.41 -2.91
N THR A 64 -3.33 1.25 -3.04
CA THR A 64 -2.35 1.74 -2.07
C THR A 64 -1.66 2.97 -2.63
N THR A 65 -1.49 4.01 -1.81
CA THR A 65 -0.70 5.18 -2.19
C THR A 65 0.66 5.11 -1.51
N LYS A 66 1.73 5.01 -2.29
CA LYS A 66 3.09 5.12 -1.76
C LYS A 66 3.54 6.57 -1.88
N LYS A 67 3.89 7.19 -0.75
CA LYS A 67 4.66 8.44 -0.78
C LYS A 67 6.06 8.09 -1.27
N GLN A 68 6.47 8.62 -2.42
CA GLN A 68 7.86 8.54 -2.84
C GLN A 68 8.73 9.19 -1.74
N LYS A 69 9.62 8.41 -1.12
CA LYS A 69 10.70 8.98 -0.31
C LYS A 69 11.64 9.64 -1.31
N HIS A 70 11.70 10.97 -1.32
CA HIS A 70 12.77 11.67 -2.02
C HIS A 70 14.08 11.31 -1.32
N ASP A 71 14.91 10.53 -2.00
CA ASP A 71 16.29 10.25 -1.61
C ASP A 71 17.09 11.54 -1.84
N TYR A 72 17.05 12.47 -0.89
CA TYR A 72 18.05 13.53 -0.83
C TYR A 72 19.33 12.86 -0.31
N GLY A 73 20.16 12.41 -1.25
CA GLY A 73 21.52 11.97 -0.95
C GLY A 73 22.25 13.03 -0.13
N GLN A 74 22.72 12.63 1.04
CA GLN A 74 23.70 13.40 1.81
C GLN A 74 24.99 13.47 0.99
N GLN A 75 25.24 14.62 0.38
CA GLN A 75 26.58 15.00 -0.05
C GLN A 75 26.85 16.42 0.46
N TYR A 76 27.50 16.51 1.61
CA TYR A 76 28.46 17.57 1.87
C TYR A 76 29.66 16.95 2.57
N SER A 77 30.71 16.78 1.78
CA SER A 77 32.08 16.68 2.25
C SER A 77 32.38 17.95 3.05
N ASN A 78 32.78 17.83 4.31
CA ASN A 78 33.48 18.92 4.99
C ASN A 78 34.91 18.92 4.48
N PRO A 79 35.40 19.99 3.83
CA PRO A 79 36.83 20.23 3.78
C PRO A 79 37.27 20.70 5.18
N ASP A 80 38.37 20.11 5.65
CA ASP A 80 39.12 20.57 6.81
C ASP A 80 39.56 22.03 6.62
N GLU A 81 39.18 22.91 7.56
CA GLU A 81 40.01 24.01 8.11
C GLU A 81 39.30 24.68 9.30
#